data_AF-A0A1V8S7H3-F1
#
_entry.id   AF-A0A1V8S7H3-F1
#
_cell.length_a   1.000
_cell.length_b   1.000
_cell.length_c   1.000
_cell.angle_alpha   90.00
_cell.angle_beta   90.00
_cell.angle_gamma   90.00
#
_symmetry.space_group_name_H-M   'P 1'
#
loop_
_entity.id
_entity.type
_entity.pdbx_description
1 polymer ?
#
loop_
_entity_poly.entity_id
_entity_poly.type
_entity_poly.pdbx_seq_one_letter_code
_entity_poly.pdbx_strand_id
1 'polypeptide(L)'
;MESTYRRFEDKICIWQAARCTSAAPGYLTEMQLGSSSFLDGGLLHNNPSAIARREGSYIWDCPADENFVVSIGCGDMNLVSIGTDNMIARVVRMLLYKTYPAKEEEIRVLWGSASDSYVRLDPKLDIDAIG
;
A
#
# COMPACT_ATOMS: atom_id res chain seq x y z
N MET A 1 23.22 -4.96 -7.71
CA MET A 1 21.98 -4.20 -7.45
C MET A 1 22.09 -3.62 -6.07
N GLU A 2 22.19 -2.30 -5.97
CA GLU A 2 22.33 -1.58 -4.71
C GLU A 2 21.04 -1.77 -3.89
N SER A 3 21.18 -2.20 -2.64
CA SER A 3 20.06 -2.46 -1.73
C SER A 3 19.25 -1.18 -1.52
N THR A 4 18.05 -1.11 -2.08
CA THR A 4 17.08 -0.04 -1.79
C THR A 4 16.62 -0.07 -0.32
N TYR A 5 16.92 -1.14 0.41
CA TYR A 5 16.72 -1.24 1.85
C TYR A 5 17.86 -0.55 2.59
N ARG A 6 17.55 0.56 3.26
CA ARG A 6 18.41 1.07 4.33
C ARG A 6 18.28 0.14 5.53
N ARG A 7 19.36 -0.57 5.84
CA ARG A 7 19.46 -1.33 7.08
C ARG A 7 19.55 -0.33 8.22
N PHE A 8 18.50 -0.21 9.01
CA PHE A 8 18.58 0.52 10.27
C PHE A 8 19.53 -0.27 11.19
N GLU A 9 20.61 0.36 11.63
CA GLU A 9 21.57 -0.26 12.55
C GLU A 9 20.97 -0.46 13.95
N ASP A 10 19.97 0.35 14.30
CA ASP A 10 19.26 0.27 15.56
C ASP A 10 18.05 -0.69 15.49
N LYS A 11 17.90 -1.50 16.55
CA LYS A 11 16.70 -2.30 16.76
C LYS A 11 15.50 -1.35 16.95
N ILE A 12 14.59 -1.35 15.99
CA ILE A 12 13.30 -0.65 16.11
C ILE A 12 12.30 -1.49 16.91
N CYS A 13 11.53 -0.83 17.77
CA CYS A 13 10.40 -1.47 18.45
C CYS A 13 9.22 -1.64 17.48
N ILE A 14 8.42 -2.69 17.66
CA ILE A 14 7.24 -2.98 16.82
C ILE A 14 6.28 -1.78 16.78
N TRP A 15 6.08 -1.09 17.90
CA TRP A 15 5.19 0.08 17.95
C TRP A 15 5.73 1.26 17.12
N GLN A 16 7.05 1.40 16.99
CA GLN A 16 7.65 2.45 16.16
C GLN A 16 7.40 2.17 14.68
N ALA A 17 7.62 0.92 14.25
CA ALA A 17 7.33 0.50 12.89
C ALA A 17 5.84 0.69 12.55
N ALA A 18 4.94 0.29 13.46
CA ALA A 18 3.50 0.50 13.31
C ALA A 18 3.14 1.98 13.19
N ARG A 19 3.74 2.85 14.01
CA ARG A 19 3.49 4.29 13.96
C ARG A 19 4.02 4.93 12.67
N CYS A 20 5.20 4.54 12.20
CA CYS A 20 5.76 4.99 10.93
C CYS A 20 4.83 4.67 9.76
N THR A 21 4.39 3.41 9.64
CA THR A 21 3.59 2.99 8.48
C THR A 21 2.19 3.59 8.45
N SER A 22 1.67 4.11 9.56
CA SER A 22 0.34 4.75 9.65
C SER A 22 0.38 6.27 9.65
N ALA A 23 1.56 6.90 9.47
CA ALA A 23 1.74 8.35 9.59
C ALA A 23 1.17 9.12 8.37
N ALA A 24 -0.13 9.01 8.14
CA ALA A 24 -0.82 9.57 6.98
C ALA A 24 -0.79 11.10 7.02
N PRO A 25 -0.28 11.78 5.97
CA PRO A 25 -0.26 13.24 5.90
C PRO A 25 -1.66 13.83 6.10
N GLY A 26 -1.78 14.79 7.00
CA GLY A 26 -3.05 15.41 7.37
C GLY A 26 -3.79 14.73 8.52
N TYR A 27 -3.44 13.48 8.87
CA TYR A 27 -3.98 12.78 10.05
C TYR A 27 -2.96 12.70 11.17
N LEU A 28 -1.74 12.27 10.85
CA LEU A 28 -0.65 12.10 11.80
C LEU A 28 0.61 12.83 11.32
N THR A 29 1.37 13.35 12.29
CA THR A 29 2.70 13.90 12.03
C THR A 29 3.67 12.79 11.64
N GLU A 30 4.61 13.13 10.76
CA GLU A 30 5.74 12.27 10.41
C GLU A 30 6.48 11.74 11.65
N MET A 31 6.95 10.49 11.59
CA MET A 31 7.70 9.88 12.68
C MET A 31 9.20 9.95 12.37
N GLN A 32 9.94 10.56 13.28
CA GLN A 32 11.40 10.62 13.20
C GLN A 32 12.02 9.41 13.91
N LEU A 33 12.86 8.65 13.21
CA LEU A 33 13.71 7.62 13.77
C LEU A 33 15.16 7.91 13.37
N GLY A 34 16.02 8.14 14.36
CA GLY A 34 17.40 8.56 14.11
C GLY A 34 17.46 9.84 13.27
N SER A 35 18.12 9.79 12.12
CA SER A 35 18.25 10.88 11.15
C SER A 35 17.22 10.82 10.00
N SER A 36 16.23 9.93 10.08
CA SER A 36 15.28 9.67 9.00
C SER A 36 13.84 9.97 9.42
N SER A 37 13.11 10.64 8.53
CA SER A 37 11.67 10.87 8.66
C SER A 37 10.88 9.80 7.91
N PHE A 38 9.80 9.34 8.52
CA PHE A 38 8.90 8.33 7.99
C PHE A 38 7.47 8.85 7.90
N LEU A 39 6.86 8.56 6.76
CA LEU A 39 5.45 8.80 6.45
C LEU A 39 4.74 7.48 6.19
N ASP A 40 3.42 7.54 6.08
CA ASP A 40 2.57 6.40 5.80
C ASP A 40 3.02 5.58 4.58
N GLY A 41 3.05 4.26 4.75
CA GLY A 41 3.42 3.33 3.67
C GLY A 41 2.42 3.31 2.52
N GLY A 42 1.16 3.64 2.81
CA GLY A 42 0.07 3.79 1.85
C GLY A 42 0.28 4.93 0.85
N LEU A 43 1.23 5.85 1.08
CA LEU A 43 1.59 6.87 0.08
C LEU A 43 2.30 6.29 -1.15
N LEU A 44 2.95 5.14 -1.01
CA LEU A 44 3.68 4.48 -2.09
C LEU A 44 3.12 3.09 -2.41
N HIS A 45 2.69 2.36 -1.38
CA HIS A 45 2.32 0.95 -1.48
C HIS A 45 1.08 0.64 -0.62
N ASN A 46 -0.07 1.24 -0.95
CA ASN A 46 -1.31 0.95 -0.22
C ASN A 46 -1.86 -0.46 -0.45
N ASN A 47 -1.29 -1.21 -1.40
CA ASN A 47 -1.40 -2.64 -1.50
C ASN A 47 0.02 -3.25 -1.44
N PRO A 48 0.50 -3.67 -0.26
CA PRO A 48 1.87 -4.15 -0.10
C PRO A 48 2.09 -5.59 -0.62
N SER A 49 1.13 -6.20 -1.32
CA SER A 49 1.20 -7.61 -1.74
C SER A 49 2.41 -7.93 -2.61
N ALA A 50 2.81 -7.01 -3.49
CA ALA A 50 3.97 -7.20 -4.36
C ALA A 50 5.28 -7.17 -3.55
N ILE A 51 5.36 -6.29 -2.56
CA ILE A 51 6.48 -6.23 -1.62
C ILE A 51 6.51 -7.52 -0.81
N ALA A 52 5.38 -7.95 -0.24
CA ALA A 52 5.29 -9.17 0.55
C ALA A 52 5.72 -10.41 -0.26
N ARG A 53 5.30 -10.52 -1.53
CA ARG A 53 5.72 -11.60 -2.43
C ARG A 53 7.24 -11.59 -2.67
N ARG A 54 7.81 -10.43 -2.99
CA ARG A 54 9.25 -10.27 -3.24
C ARG A 54 10.07 -10.60 -2.00
N GLU A 55 9.73 -10.00 -0.87
CA GLU A 55 10.45 -10.21 0.39
C GLU A 55 10.31 -11.66 0.86
N GLY A 56 9.14 -12.26 0.66
CA GLY A 56 8.96 -13.67 0.99
C GLY A 56 9.80 -14.61 0.12
N SER A 57 9.80 -14.40 -1.19
CA SER A 57 10.68 -15.14 -2.11
C SER A 57 12.14 -15.09 -1.66
N TYR A 58 12.58 -13.91 -1.19
CA TYR A 58 13.92 -13.70 -0.67
C TYR A 58 14.18 -14.39 0.68
N ILE A 59 13.24 -14.35 1.61
CA ILE A 59 13.36 -14.96 2.95
C ILE A 59 13.36 -16.49 2.86
N TRP A 60 12.48 -17.05 2.02
CA TRP A 60 12.26 -18.48 1.90
C TRP A 60 13.05 -19.13 0.76
N ASP A 61 13.90 -18.35 0.07
CA ASP A 61 14.72 -18.78 -1.08
C ASP A 61 13.91 -19.57 -2.11
N CYS A 62 12.70 -19.08 -2.40
CA CYS A 62 11.77 -19.70 -3.33
C CYS A 62 11.44 -18.75 -4.50
N PRO A 63 11.17 -19.29 -5.69
CA PRO A 63 10.71 -18.49 -6.82
C PRO A 63 9.40 -17.75 -6.50
N ALA A 64 9.28 -16.51 -6.98
CA ALA A 64 8.12 -15.68 -6.68
C ALA A 64 6.81 -16.27 -7.21
N ASP A 65 6.86 -16.95 -8.34
CA ASP A 65 5.77 -17.69 -9.00
C ASP A 65 5.21 -18.85 -8.17
N GLU A 66 5.98 -19.38 -7.22
CA GLU A 66 5.50 -20.43 -6.30
C GLU A 66 4.71 -19.87 -5.11
N ASN A 67 4.73 -18.56 -4.88
CA ASN A 67 3.99 -17.94 -3.79
C ASN A 67 2.50 -17.82 -4.11
N PHE A 68 1.67 -18.35 -3.21
CA PHE A 68 0.24 -18.06 -3.15
C PHE A 68 -0.03 -16.86 -2.24
N VAL A 69 -0.69 -15.84 -2.76
CA VAL A 69 -0.90 -14.56 -2.08
C VAL A 69 -2.39 -14.27 -1.94
N VAL A 70 -2.84 -14.14 -0.69
CA VAL A 70 -4.16 -13.61 -0.37
C VAL A 70 -4.01 -12.18 0.08
N SER A 71 -4.59 -11.26 -0.68
CA SER A 71 -4.56 -9.84 -0.44
C SER A 71 -5.90 -9.38 0.11
N ILE A 72 -5.91 -8.72 1.26
CA ILE A 72 -7.12 -8.23 1.92
C ILE A 72 -7.12 -6.71 1.89
N GLY A 73 -8.17 -6.12 1.34
CA GLY A 73 -8.40 -4.69 1.31
C GLY A 73 -9.38 -4.23 2.37
N CYS A 74 -9.35 -2.93 2.65
CA CYS A 74 -10.26 -2.27 3.59
C CYS A 74 -11.50 -1.67 2.89
N GLY A 75 -11.72 -2.04 1.63
CA GLY A 75 -12.81 -1.57 0.81
C GLY A 75 -12.39 -0.49 -0.19
N ASP A 76 -13.11 -0.46 -1.30
CA ASP A 76 -12.94 0.52 -2.37
C ASP A 76 -14.21 1.36 -2.46
N MET A 77 -14.10 2.61 -2.04
CA MET A 77 -15.17 3.59 -2.17
C MET A 77 -15.15 4.21 -3.57
N ASN A 78 -16.29 4.15 -4.24
CA ASN A 78 -16.54 5.01 -5.39
C ASN A 78 -16.66 6.46 -4.90
N LEU A 79 -15.54 7.17 -4.84
CA LEU A 79 -15.55 8.59 -4.54
C LEU A 79 -16.43 9.29 -5.57
N VAL A 80 -17.53 9.90 -5.09
CA VAL A 80 -18.33 10.86 -5.86
C VAL A 80 -17.37 11.82 -6.55
N SER A 81 -17.58 12.10 -7.83
CA SER A 81 -16.69 12.95 -8.62
C SER A 81 -16.49 14.31 -7.94
N ILE A 82 -15.44 14.44 -7.13
CA ILE A 82 -15.05 15.72 -6.56
C ILE A 82 -14.62 16.57 -7.75
N GLY A 83 -15.36 17.66 -8.00
CA GLY A 83 -15.07 18.60 -9.08
C GLY A 83 -13.61 19.05 -9.00
N THR A 84 -12.93 19.09 -10.14
CA THR A 84 -11.49 19.34 -10.24
C THR A 84 -11.11 20.81 -10.15
N ASP A 85 -12.09 21.68 -9.89
CA ASP A 85 -11.98 23.11 -10.19
C ASP A 85 -11.17 23.89 -9.14
N ASN A 86 -10.82 23.26 -8.02
CA ASN A 86 -9.97 23.89 -7.00
C ASN A 86 -8.77 23.03 -6.58
N MET A 87 -7.72 23.73 -6.13
CA MET A 87 -6.43 23.14 -5.75
C MET A 87 -6.56 22.18 -4.56
N ILE A 88 -7.50 22.44 -3.65
CA ILE A 88 -7.79 21.57 -2.50
C ILE A 88 -8.30 20.21 -2.98
N ALA A 89 -9.29 20.18 -3.89
CA ALA A 89 -9.81 18.95 -4.47
C ALA A 89 -8.73 18.17 -5.22
N ARG A 90 -7.80 18.85 -5.90
CA ARG A 90 -6.66 18.22 -6.58
C ARG A 90 -5.68 17.59 -5.58
N VAL A 91 -5.37 18.27 -4.48
CA VAL A 91 -4.49 17.75 -3.43
C VAL A 91 -5.14 16.58 -2.70
N VAL A 92 -6.42 16.70 -2.33
CA VAL A 92 -7.20 15.62 -1.71
C VAL A 92 -7.27 14.42 -2.64
N ARG A 93 -7.58 14.62 -3.93
CA ARG A 93 -7.57 13.54 -4.93
C ARG A 93 -6.17 12.93 -5.10
N MET A 94 -5.09 13.71 -5.01
CA MET A 94 -3.73 13.17 -5.14
C MET A 94 -3.33 12.31 -3.93
N LEU A 95 -3.71 12.74 -2.71
CA LEU A 95 -3.53 11.96 -1.48
C LEU A 95 -4.35 10.67 -1.53
N LEU A 96 -5.61 10.75 -1.98
CA LEU A 96 -6.50 9.60 -2.14
C LEU A 96 -6.05 8.67 -3.27
N TYR A 97 -5.61 9.19 -4.42
CA TYR A 97 -5.18 8.43 -5.60
C TYR A 97 -3.95 7.56 -5.34
N LYS A 98 -2.99 8.03 -4.55
CA LYS A 98 -1.83 7.21 -4.17
C LYS A 98 -2.16 6.18 -3.09
N THR A 99 -3.22 6.42 -2.34
CA THR A 99 -3.85 5.44 -1.45
C THR A 99 -4.98 4.66 -2.13
N TYR A 100 -5.16 4.73 -3.45
CA TYR A 100 -6.09 3.82 -4.11
C TYR A 100 -5.54 2.39 -4.01
N PRO A 101 -6.39 1.38 -3.75
CA PRO A 101 -5.95 -0.01 -3.85
C PRO A 101 -5.34 -0.24 -5.23
N ALA A 102 -4.20 -0.93 -5.30
CA ALA A 102 -3.58 -1.30 -6.57
C ALA A 102 -4.65 -1.94 -7.46
N LYS A 103 -4.86 -1.35 -8.65
CA LYS A 103 -5.89 -1.79 -9.56
C LYS A 103 -5.62 -3.23 -9.98
N GLU A 104 -6.67 -3.99 -10.28
CA GLU A 104 -6.55 -5.35 -10.79
C GLU A 104 -5.63 -5.46 -12.01
N GLU A 105 -5.55 -4.43 -12.85
CA GLU A 105 -4.62 -4.38 -13.99
C GLU A 105 -3.15 -4.38 -13.57
N GLU A 106 -2.79 -3.64 -12.51
CA GLU A 106 -1.43 -3.60 -12.00
C GLU A 106 -1.04 -4.96 -11.40
N ILE A 107 -1.99 -5.60 -10.72
CA ILE A 107 -1.85 -6.97 -10.23
C ILE A 107 -1.68 -7.95 -11.39
N ARG A 108 -2.46 -7.86 -12.48
CA ARG A 108 -2.31 -8.73 -13.66
C ARG A 108 -0.93 -8.56 -14.32
N VAL A 109 -0.40 -7.35 -14.36
CA VAL A 109 0.97 -7.10 -14.86
C VAL A 109 2.01 -7.69 -13.92
N LEU A 110 1.84 -7.54 -12.61
CA LEU A 110 2.78 -8.00 -11.58
C LEU A 110 2.76 -9.53 -11.38
N TRP A 111 1.61 -10.19 -11.58
CA TRP A 111 1.46 -11.64 -11.44
C TRP A 111 1.47 -12.39 -12.76
N GLY A 112 1.27 -11.72 -13.90
CA GLY A 112 1.36 -12.31 -15.24
C GLY A 112 0.51 -13.58 -15.38
N SER A 113 1.14 -14.65 -15.88
CA SER A 113 0.54 -15.98 -16.07
C SER A 113 0.24 -16.72 -14.76
N ALA A 114 0.71 -16.24 -13.61
CA ALA A 114 0.45 -16.79 -12.28
C ALA A 114 -0.77 -16.11 -11.62
N SER A 115 -1.77 -15.69 -12.40
CA SER A 115 -2.98 -15.04 -11.88
C SER A 115 -3.72 -15.89 -10.85
N ASP A 116 -3.63 -17.22 -10.98
CA ASP A 116 -4.31 -18.17 -10.10
C ASP A 116 -3.66 -18.28 -8.72
N SER A 117 -2.43 -17.76 -8.55
CA SER A 117 -1.74 -17.72 -7.27
C SER A 117 -1.97 -16.41 -6.50
N TYR A 118 -2.89 -15.56 -6.96
CA TYR A 118 -3.26 -14.31 -6.30
C TYR A 118 -4.76 -14.14 -6.17
N VAL A 119 -5.22 -13.91 -4.94
CA VAL A 119 -6.62 -13.61 -4.64
C VAL A 119 -6.69 -12.29 -3.91
N ARG A 120 -7.49 -11.33 -4.41
CA ARG A 120 -7.79 -10.07 -3.73
C ARG A 120 -9.23 -10.07 -3.23
N LEU A 121 -9.38 -9.83 -1.93
CA LEU A 121 -10.65 -9.61 -1.27
C LEU A 121 -10.74 -8.13 -0.92
N ASP A 122 -11.51 -7.36 -1.70
CA ASP A 122 -11.66 -5.92 -1.48
C ASP A 122 -13.12 -5.49 -1.74
N PRO A 123 -13.91 -5.24 -0.69
CA PRO A 123 -15.34 -4.98 -0.86
C PRO A 123 -15.58 -3.62 -1.53
N LYS A 124 -16.46 -3.57 -2.53
CA LYS A 124 -16.93 -2.29 -3.08
C LYS A 124 -17.87 -1.65 -2.07
N LEU A 125 -17.49 -0.48 -1.58
CA LEU A 125 -18.26 0.31 -0.63
C LEU A 125 -19.11 1.29 -1.44
N ASP A 126 -20.38 0.92 -1.66
CA ASP A 126 -21.36 1.80 -2.28
C ASP A 126 -22.08 2.61 -1.18
N ILE A 127 -21.98 3.93 -1.27
CA ILE A 127 -22.64 4.86 -0.35
C ILE A 127 -24.17 4.81 -0.54
N ASP A 128 -24.64 4.47 -1.75
CA ASP A 128 -26.06 4.44 -2.07
C ASP A 128 -26.74 3.13 -1.63
N ALA A 129 -25.98 2.10 -1.24
CA ALA A 129 -26.51 0.82 -0.79
C ALA A 129 -26.99 0.81 0.68
N ILE A 130 -26.87 1.95 1.39
CA ILE A 130 -27.29 2.11 2.80
C ILE A 130 -28.63 2.89 2.90
N GLY A 131 -29.32 3.13 1.77
CA GLY A 131 -30.61 3.83 1.69
C GLY A 131 -31.81 2.93 1.42
#